data_AF-A0A519BJM4-F1
#
_entry.id   AF-A0A519BJM4-F1
#
_cell.length_a   1.000
_cell.length_b   1.000
_cell.length_c   1.000
_cell.angle_alpha   90.00
_cell.angle_beta   90.00
_cell.angle_gamma   90.00
#
_symmetry.space_group_name_H-M   'P 1'
#
loop_
_entity.id
_entity.type
_entity.pdbx_description
1 polymer ?
#
loop_
_entity_poly.entity_id
_entity_poly.type
_entity_poly.pdbx_seq_one_letter_code
_entity_poly.pdbx_strand_id
1 'polypeptide(L)'
;MIDEYKLFSYIKERADELKNYSKDGSAFFFLMASAYIDFLSCAINNQCSPGIKYCEFIQTYFGKVNPVYKQADVALAIYCVMRNGLLHNFSFAPEHRGVCRGNNITIKVFHVKNNDSEKDHMKMPNNKLLLIGAEPFACDIQKTVKKILISSDIKLKSNILKWCENHPPIAPIGYFNK
;
A
#
# COMPACT_ATOMS: atom_id res chain seq x y z
N MET A 1 9.13 24.32 -8.31
CA MET A 1 9.37 23.60 -7.05
C MET A 1 8.00 23.24 -6.50
N ILE A 2 7.79 21.98 -6.12
CA ILE A 2 6.49 21.55 -5.58
C ILE A 2 6.34 22.08 -4.16
N ASP A 3 5.20 22.70 -3.86
CA ASP A 3 4.84 23.10 -2.50
C ASP A 3 4.67 21.85 -1.61
N GLU A 4 5.51 21.71 -0.57
CA GLU A 4 5.50 20.56 0.35
C GLU A 4 4.14 20.37 1.02
N TYR A 5 3.52 21.46 1.48
CA TYR A 5 2.25 21.40 2.19
C TYR A 5 1.14 20.89 1.26
N LYS A 6 1.08 21.40 0.03
CA LYS A 6 0.10 20.95 -0.98
C LYS A 6 0.33 19.51 -1.39
N LEU A 7 1.59 19.09 -1.57
CA LEU A 7 1.91 17.70 -1.86
C LEU A 7 1.46 16.77 -0.74
N PHE A 8 1.77 17.10 0.51
CA PHE A 8 1.42 16.25 1.63
C PHE A 8 -0.08 16.25 1.91
N SER A 9 -0.78 17.37 1.69
CA SER A 9 -2.25 17.40 1.71
C SER A 9 -2.83 16.48 0.63
N TYR A 10 -2.31 16.57 -0.60
CA TYR A 10 -2.74 15.73 -1.71
C TYR A 10 -2.57 14.23 -1.41
N ILE A 11 -1.39 13.83 -0.93
CA ILE A 11 -1.09 12.43 -0.55
C ILE A 11 -2.09 11.98 0.52
N LYS A 12 -2.32 12.80 1.55
CA LYS A 12 -3.30 12.49 2.61
C LYS A 12 -4.72 12.34 2.06
N GLU A 13 -5.18 13.27 1.22
CA GLU A 13 -6.52 13.25 0.63
C GLU A 13 -6.77 12.01 -0.22
N ARG A 14 -5.80 11.61 -1.06
CA ARG A 14 -5.90 10.37 -1.85
C ARG A 14 -5.99 9.12 -0.98
N ALA A 15 -5.24 9.08 0.13
CA ALA A 15 -5.38 8.00 1.11
C ALA A 15 -6.78 7.99 1.76
N ASP A 16 -7.35 9.17 2.01
CA ASP A 16 -8.69 9.30 2.57
C ASP A 16 -9.79 8.86 1.57
N GLU A 17 -9.61 9.13 0.28
CA GLU A 17 -10.52 8.68 -0.78
C GLU A 17 -10.54 7.16 -0.97
N LEU A 18 -9.39 6.48 -0.83
CA LEU A 18 -9.33 5.01 -0.87
C LEU A 18 -10.28 4.36 0.13
N LYS A 19 -10.53 5.00 1.27
CA LYS A 19 -11.49 4.53 2.28
C LYS A 19 -12.95 4.66 1.83
N ASN A 20 -13.26 5.59 0.94
CA ASN A 20 -14.60 5.70 0.36
C ASN A 20 -14.77 4.60 -0.67
N TYR A 21 -13.82 4.44 -1.58
CA TYR A 21 -13.85 3.39 -2.60
C TYR A 21 -13.87 1.97 -2.05
N SER A 22 -13.27 1.73 -0.88
CA SER A 22 -13.32 0.40 -0.26
C SER A 22 -14.74 -0.04 0.11
N LYS A 23 -15.66 0.90 0.33
CA LYS A 23 -17.06 0.63 0.70
C LYS A 23 -17.96 0.31 -0.49
N ASP A 24 -17.53 0.64 -1.70
CA ASP A 24 -18.34 0.48 -2.91
C ASP A 24 -18.49 -1.00 -3.33
N GLY A 25 -17.75 -1.91 -2.68
CA GLY A 25 -17.78 -3.34 -3.00
C GLY A 25 -17.06 -3.71 -4.31
N SER A 26 -16.44 -2.73 -4.96
CA SER A 26 -15.75 -2.90 -6.24
C SER A 26 -14.29 -3.32 -6.05
N ALA A 27 -13.85 -4.28 -6.87
CA ALA A 27 -12.46 -4.69 -6.97
C ALA A 27 -11.52 -3.53 -7.38
N PHE A 28 -12.08 -2.44 -7.93
CA PHE A 28 -11.33 -1.23 -8.29
C PHE A 28 -10.57 -0.62 -7.10
N PHE A 29 -11.09 -0.75 -5.88
CA PHE A 29 -10.36 -0.35 -4.67
C PHE A 29 -8.98 -0.99 -4.59
N PHE A 30 -8.86 -2.30 -4.83
CA PHE A 30 -7.58 -2.99 -4.71
C PHE A 30 -6.58 -2.51 -5.76
N LEU A 31 -7.04 -2.22 -6.98
CA LEU A 31 -6.18 -1.64 -8.02
C LEU A 31 -5.65 -0.26 -7.61
N MET A 32 -6.53 0.62 -7.11
CA MET A 32 -6.12 1.94 -6.63
C MET A 32 -5.19 1.85 -5.44
N ALA A 33 -5.49 0.97 -4.48
CA ALA A 33 -4.63 0.71 -3.32
C ALA A 33 -3.25 0.19 -3.75
N SER A 34 -3.18 -0.74 -4.70
CA SER A 34 -1.92 -1.24 -5.25
C SER A 34 -1.08 -0.11 -5.86
N ALA A 35 -1.66 0.68 -6.75
CA ALA A 35 -0.97 1.79 -7.41
C ALA A 35 -0.47 2.82 -6.39
N TYR A 36 -1.30 3.13 -5.39
CA TYR A 36 -0.97 4.10 -4.36
C TYR A 36 0.16 3.62 -3.44
N ILE A 37 0.16 2.34 -3.06
CA ILE A 37 1.23 1.74 -2.27
C ILE A 37 2.55 1.70 -3.05
N ASP A 38 2.51 1.35 -4.34
CA ASP A 38 3.71 1.35 -5.18
C ASP A 38 4.31 2.75 -5.35
N PHE A 39 3.45 3.75 -5.57
CA PHE A 39 3.84 5.16 -5.57
C PHE A 39 4.54 5.56 -4.26
N LEU A 40 3.94 5.27 -3.10
CA LEU A 40 4.52 5.61 -1.79
C LEU A 40 5.86 4.90 -1.56
N SER A 41 5.95 3.62 -1.94
CA SER A 41 7.18 2.85 -1.83
C SER A 41 8.30 3.48 -2.66
N CYS A 42 8.01 3.91 -3.89
CA CYS A 42 9.00 4.58 -4.73
C CYS A 42 9.36 5.97 -4.17
N ALA A 43 8.37 6.74 -3.73
CA ALA A 43 8.57 8.08 -3.20
C ALA A 43 9.48 8.11 -1.96
N ILE A 44 9.24 7.22 -1.00
CA ILE A 44 10.05 7.14 0.23
C ILE A 44 11.49 6.70 -0.06
N ASN A 45 11.66 5.83 -1.05
CA ASN A 45 12.98 5.37 -1.46
C ASN A 45 13.68 6.31 -2.46
N ASN A 46 12.98 7.32 -2.99
CA ASN A 46 13.43 8.21 -4.06
C ASN A 46 13.99 7.46 -5.29
N GLN A 47 13.36 6.33 -5.63
CA GLN A 47 13.71 5.51 -6.79
C GLN A 47 12.58 4.52 -7.06
N CYS A 48 12.52 3.97 -8.28
CA CYS A 48 11.71 2.79 -8.54
C CYS A 48 12.04 1.71 -7.50
N SER A 49 11.04 1.25 -6.77
CA SER A 49 11.22 0.31 -5.67
C SER A 49 11.41 -1.10 -6.24
N PRO A 50 12.57 -1.77 -6.15
CA PRO A 50 12.64 -3.20 -6.46
C PRO A 50 11.81 -4.00 -5.43
N GLY A 51 11.43 -5.25 -5.74
CA GLY A 51 10.57 -6.05 -4.86
C GLY A 51 11.04 -6.12 -3.40
N ILE A 52 12.36 -6.16 -3.16
CA ILE A 52 12.95 -6.12 -1.81
C ILE A 52 12.59 -4.81 -1.09
N LYS A 53 12.73 -3.65 -1.75
CA LYS A 53 12.42 -2.34 -1.17
C LYS A 53 10.92 -2.16 -0.94
N TYR A 54 10.08 -2.78 -1.77
CA TYR A 54 8.64 -2.82 -1.57
C TYR A 54 8.28 -3.60 -0.30
N CYS A 55 8.84 -4.81 -0.14
CA CYS A 55 8.65 -5.61 1.07
C CYS A 55 9.16 -4.89 2.33
N GLU A 56 10.36 -4.30 2.27
CA GLU A 56 10.92 -3.49 3.37
C GLU A 56 9.99 -2.32 3.73
N PHE A 57 9.41 -1.66 2.72
CA PHE A 57 8.43 -0.60 2.94
C PHE A 57 7.18 -1.11 3.69
N ILE A 58 6.60 -2.23 3.28
CA ILE A 58 5.46 -2.84 3.97
C ILE A 58 5.82 -3.16 5.43
N GLN A 59 6.94 -3.87 5.66
CA GLN A 59 7.36 -4.25 7.02
C GLN A 59 7.64 -3.03 7.90
N THR A 60 8.24 -1.98 7.33
CA THR A 60 8.66 -0.79 8.09
C THR A 60 7.49 0.14 8.39
N TYR A 61 6.63 0.42 7.42
CA TYR A 61 5.61 1.46 7.54
C TYR A 61 4.25 0.89 7.92
N PHE A 62 3.78 -0.16 7.23
CA PHE A 62 2.56 -0.85 7.62
C PHE A 62 2.74 -1.63 8.92
N GLY A 63 3.95 -2.17 9.18
CA GLY A 63 4.29 -2.83 10.44
C GLY A 63 4.22 -1.93 11.68
N LYS A 64 4.26 -0.60 11.51
CA LYS A 64 4.00 0.37 12.61
C LYS A 64 2.51 0.49 12.92
N VAL A 65 1.62 0.13 11.99
CA VAL A 65 0.17 0.20 12.16
C VAL A 65 -0.38 -1.12 12.68
N ASN A 66 0.04 -2.22 12.08
CA ASN A 66 -0.35 -3.58 12.48
C ASN A 66 0.88 -4.50 12.44
N PRO A 67 1.26 -5.15 13.56
CA PRO A 67 2.44 -6.02 13.62
C PRO A 67 2.45 -7.18 12.61
N VAL A 68 1.29 -7.61 12.09
CA VAL A 68 1.22 -8.70 11.10
C VAL A 68 2.05 -8.40 9.85
N TYR A 69 2.10 -7.13 9.41
CA TYR A 69 2.90 -6.72 8.26
C TYR A 69 4.41 -6.85 8.47
N LYS A 70 4.89 -7.01 9.71
CA LYS A 70 6.32 -7.23 9.99
C LYS A 70 6.80 -8.61 9.52
N GLN A 71 5.88 -9.55 9.35
CA GLN A 71 6.21 -10.90 8.86
C GLN A 71 6.65 -10.83 7.39
N ALA A 72 7.83 -11.37 7.09
CA ALA A 72 8.41 -11.32 5.74
C ALA A 72 7.50 -11.99 4.69
N ASP A 73 6.86 -13.08 5.08
CA ASP A 73 5.88 -13.82 4.29
C ASP A 73 4.65 -12.99 3.94
N VAL A 74 4.16 -12.17 4.87
CA VAL A 74 3.03 -11.26 4.63
C VAL A 74 3.44 -10.15 3.67
N ALA A 75 4.61 -9.54 3.87
CA ALA A 75 5.11 -8.50 2.98
C ALA A 75 5.32 -9.01 1.55
N LEU A 76 5.88 -10.23 1.42
CA LEU A 76 6.04 -10.90 0.13
C LEU A 76 4.68 -11.23 -0.52
N ALA A 77 3.72 -11.74 0.25
CA ALA A 77 2.37 -12.01 -0.21
C ALA A 77 1.69 -10.74 -0.77
N ILE A 78 1.80 -9.62 -0.05
CA ILE A 78 1.27 -8.32 -0.48
C ILE A 78 1.97 -7.84 -1.75
N TYR A 79 3.29 -7.98 -1.85
CA TYR A 79 4.03 -7.65 -3.07
C TYR A 79 3.54 -8.49 -4.26
N CYS A 80 3.42 -9.81 -4.10
CA CYS A 80 2.98 -10.71 -5.16
C CYS A 80 1.56 -10.40 -5.64
N VAL A 81 0.62 -10.12 -4.74
CA VAL A 81 -0.79 -9.86 -5.12
C VAL A 81 -1.00 -8.43 -5.56
N MET A 82 -0.60 -7.45 -4.75
CA MET A 82 -0.94 -6.06 -5.02
C MET A 82 -0.12 -5.52 -6.18
N ARG A 83 1.19 -5.75 -6.16
CA ARG A 83 2.09 -5.17 -7.15
C ARG A 83 2.21 -6.06 -8.39
N ASN A 84 2.66 -7.30 -8.26
CA ASN A 84 2.84 -8.15 -9.44
C ASN A 84 1.50 -8.60 -10.01
N GLY A 85 0.55 -9.01 -9.16
CA GLY A 85 -0.74 -9.54 -9.59
C GLY A 85 -1.68 -8.46 -10.12
N LEU A 86 -2.06 -7.48 -9.30
CA LEU A 86 -3.07 -6.48 -9.67
C LEU A 86 -2.53 -5.33 -10.50
N LEU A 87 -1.34 -4.82 -10.18
CA LEU A 87 -0.81 -3.61 -10.82
C LEU A 87 -0.04 -3.90 -12.11
N HIS A 88 0.80 -4.94 -12.15
CA HIS A 88 1.72 -5.16 -13.28
C HIS A 88 1.32 -6.28 -14.23
N ASN A 89 0.70 -7.38 -13.77
CA ASN A 89 0.45 -8.56 -14.62
C ASN A 89 -1.03 -8.98 -14.75
N PHE A 90 -1.97 -8.31 -14.09
CA PHE A 90 -3.39 -8.71 -13.98
C PHE A 90 -3.59 -10.22 -13.74
N SER A 91 -2.68 -10.86 -12.99
CA SER A 91 -2.66 -12.30 -12.77
C SER A 91 -2.81 -12.59 -11.28
N PHE A 92 -3.86 -13.33 -10.93
CA PHE A 92 -4.04 -13.86 -9.58
C PHE A 92 -3.24 -15.15 -9.34
N ALA A 93 -2.53 -15.66 -10.35
CA ALA A 93 -1.65 -16.80 -10.19
C ALA A 93 -0.32 -16.32 -9.59
N PRO A 94 0.16 -16.91 -8.48
CA PRO A 94 1.48 -16.58 -7.95
C PRO A 94 2.53 -16.83 -9.02
N GLU A 95 3.35 -15.82 -9.35
CA GLU A 95 4.46 -15.97 -10.27
C GLU A 95 5.34 -17.16 -9.87
N HIS A 96 5.93 -17.85 -10.84
CA HIS A 96 6.84 -18.99 -10.63
C HIS A 96 7.92 -18.74 -9.55
N ARG A 97 8.35 -17.49 -9.34
CA ARG A 97 9.30 -17.12 -8.28
C ARG A 97 8.75 -17.29 -6.86
N GLY A 98 7.43 -17.17 -6.65
CA GLY A 98 6.75 -17.48 -5.38
C GLY A 98 6.65 -18.98 -5.13
N VAL A 99 6.45 -19.77 -6.19
CA VAL A 99 6.43 -21.24 -6.13
C VAL A 99 7.80 -21.81 -5.71
N CYS A 100 8.90 -21.19 -6.17
CA CYS A 100 10.26 -21.62 -5.83
C CYS A 100 10.68 -21.39 -4.35
N ARG A 101 9.87 -20.72 -3.52
CA ARG A 101 10.21 -20.43 -2.11
C ARG A 101 9.41 -21.21 -1.06
N GLY A 102 8.64 -22.23 -1.45
CA GLY A 102 8.06 -23.23 -0.51
C GLY A 102 6.92 -22.74 0.41
N ASN A 103 6.63 -21.43 0.42
CA ASN A 103 5.57 -20.85 1.23
C ASN A 103 4.31 -20.66 0.39
N ASN A 104 3.53 -21.74 0.23
CA ASN A 104 2.19 -21.71 -0.36
C ASN A 104 1.23 -20.93 0.54
N ILE A 105 1.34 -19.60 0.53
CA ILE A 105 0.39 -18.71 1.20
C ILE A 105 -0.79 -18.48 0.27
N THR A 106 -1.96 -18.96 0.68
CA THR A 106 -3.22 -18.60 0.04
C THR A 106 -3.57 -17.19 0.46
N ILE A 107 -3.91 -16.33 -0.50
CA ILE A 107 -4.28 -14.94 -0.21
C ILE A 107 -5.71 -14.74 -0.67
N LYS A 108 -6.57 -14.29 0.23
CA LYS A 108 -7.97 -13.98 -0.07
C LYS A 108 -8.20 -12.49 0.13
N VAL A 109 -8.52 -11.80 -0.97
CA VAL A 109 -9.02 -10.43 -0.96
C VAL A 109 -10.54 -10.44 -0.93
N PHE A 110 -11.16 -9.60 -0.12
CA PHE A 110 -12.62 -9.53 -0.01
C PHE A 110 -13.09 -8.16 0.49
N HIS A 111 -14.36 -7.84 0.24
CA HIS A 111 -15.05 -6.74 0.91
C HIS A 111 -15.78 -7.25 2.15
N VAL A 112 -15.79 -6.43 3.19
CA VAL A 112 -16.52 -6.70 4.42
C VAL A 112 -18.01 -6.40 4.22
N LYS A 113 -18.85 -7.44 4.22
CA LYS A 113 -20.31 -7.26 4.32
C LYS A 113 -20.71 -7.13 5.78
N ASN A 114 -21.24 -5.95 6.15
CA ASN A 114 -21.73 -5.59 7.48
C ASN A 114 -20.63 -5.57 8.56
N ASN A 115 -20.82 -4.72 9.59
CA ASN A 115 -19.85 -4.37 10.64
C ASN A 115 -19.31 -5.53 11.51
N ASP A 116 -19.52 -6.80 11.14
CA ASP A 116 -19.16 -7.97 11.95
C ASP A 116 -17.68 -8.40 11.84
N SER A 117 -16.89 -7.85 10.92
CA SER A 117 -15.55 -8.38 10.63
C SER A 117 -14.36 -7.46 10.94
N GLU A 118 -14.53 -6.48 11.83
CA GLU A 118 -13.36 -5.84 12.48
C GLU A 118 -12.46 -6.89 13.17
N LYS A 119 -12.98 -8.09 13.46
CA LYS A 119 -12.27 -9.20 14.10
C LYS A 119 -11.48 -10.10 13.16
N ASP A 120 -11.64 -10.01 11.84
CA ASP A 120 -10.91 -10.84 10.85
C ASP A 120 -9.92 -10.02 10.01
N HIS A 121 -9.31 -9.03 10.65
CA HIS A 121 -8.14 -8.34 10.13
C HIS A 121 -6.97 -9.32 10.03
N MET A 122 -6.43 -9.53 8.82
CA MET A 122 -5.13 -10.16 8.54
C MET A 122 -4.69 -11.20 9.59
N LYS A 123 -5.46 -12.28 9.73
CA LYS A 123 -4.99 -13.43 10.49
C LYS A 123 -4.22 -14.33 9.54
N MET A 124 -3.03 -14.73 9.95
CA MET A 124 -2.46 -16.00 9.53
C MET A 124 -2.82 -17.03 10.60
N PRO A 125 -4.01 -17.68 10.54
CA PRO A 125 -4.17 -18.93 11.27
C PRO A 125 -3.14 -19.94 10.72
N ASN A 126 -2.81 -20.96 11.51
CA ASN A 126 -1.79 -22.01 11.28
C ASN A 126 -1.77 -22.75 9.91
N ASN A 127 -2.43 -22.24 8.85
CA ASN A 127 -2.67 -22.85 7.54
C ASN A 127 -2.27 -21.96 6.34
N LYS A 128 -1.27 -21.06 6.49
CA LYS A 128 -0.76 -20.25 5.36
C LYS A 128 -1.86 -19.47 4.61
N LEU A 129 -2.90 -18.98 5.29
CA LEU A 129 -3.95 -18.15 4.67
C LEU A 129 -3.79 -16.69 5.13
N LEU A 130 -3.71 -15.75 4.19
CA LEU A 130 -3.72 -14.32 4.44
C LEU A 130 -5.05 -13.72 3.96
N LEU A 131 -5.76 -13.09 4.89
CA LEU A 131 -7.04 -12.42 4.65
C LEU A 131 -6.84 -10.91 4.51
N ILE A 132 -7.18 -10.34 3.36
CA ILE A 132 -7.08 -8.89 3.08
C ILE A 132 -8.50 -8.35 2.83
N GLY A 133 -9.11 -7.79 3.87
CA GLY A 133 -10.39 -7.08 3.77
C GLY A 133 -10.20 -5.65 3.25
N ALA A 134 -10.98 -5.20 2.28
CA ALA A 134 -10.82 -3.89 1.64
C ALA A 134 -10.88 -2.72 2.62
N GLU A 135 -11.87 -2.71 3.49
CA GLU A 135 -12.18 -1.64 4.44
C GLU A 135 -11.14 -1.53 5.58
N PRO A 136 -10.76 -2.63 6.28
CA PRO A 136 -9.67 -2.56 7.25
C PRO A 136 -8.32 -2.26 6.57
N PHE A 137 -8.08 -2.78 5.36
CA PHE A 137 -6.86 -2.48 4.61
C PHE A 137 -6.77 -1.00 4.21
N ALA A 138 -7.88 -0.39 3.78
CA ALA A 138 -7.95 1.05 3.52
C ALA A 138 -7.63 1.87 4.80
N CYS A 139 -8.13 1.43 5.96
CA CYS A 139 -7.80 2.06 7.24
C CYS A 139 -6.31 1.95 7.57
N ASP A 140 -5.68 0.81 7.28
CA ASP A 140 -4.24 0.61 7.49
C ASP A 140 -3.40 1.51 6.56
N ILE A 141 -3.80 1.67 5.29
CA ILE A 141 -3.17 2.62 4.35
C ILE A 141 -3.26 4.04 4.91
N GLN A 142 -4.45 4.48 5.31
CA GLN A 142 -4.68 5.82 5.90
C GLN A 142 -3.77 6.07 7.11
N LYS A 143 -3.74 5.11 8.05
CA LYS A 143 -2.91 5.22 9.26
C LYS A 143 -1.43 5.24 8.90
N THR A 144 -1.01 4.44 7.92
CA THR A 144 0.37 4.40 7.43
C THR A 144 0.79 5.73 6.84
N VAL A 145 -0.02 6.31 5.95
CA VAL A 145 0.21 7.64 5.35
C VAL A 145 0.30 8.70 6.43
N LYS A 146 -0.65 8.73 7.38
CA LYS A 146 -0.60 9.68 8.49
C LYS A 146 0.71 9.58 9.27
N LYS A 147 1.17 8.36 9.58
CA LYS A 147 2.46 8.14 10.27
C LYS A 147 3.67 8.58 9.45
N ILE A 148 3.65 8.40 8.13
CA ILE A 148 4.70 8.86 7.22
C ILE A 148 4.76 10.40 7.22
N LEU A 149 3.62 11.07 7.04
CA LEU A 149 3.55 12.52 6.88
C LEU A 149 3.87 13.29 8.18
N ILE A 150 3.51 12.74 9.36
CA ILE A 150 3.86 13.36 10.65
C ILE A 150 5.28 13.00 11.12
N SER A 151 6.01 12.18 10.38
CA SER A 151 7.37 11.81 10.76
C SER A 151 8.28 13.02 10.83
N SER A 152 9.13 13.08 11.85
CA SER A 152 10.19 14.07 11.98
C SER A 152 11.43 13.74 11.13
N ASP A 153 11.40 12.66 10.35
CA ASP A 153 12.50 12.26 9.48
C ASP A 153 12.61 13.18 8.26
N ILE A 154 13.56 14.11 8.33
CA ILE A 154 13.84 15.09 7.27
C ILE A 154 14.25 14.40 5.97
N LYS A 155 14.99 13.29 6.04
CA LYS A 155 15.45 12.55 4.87
C LYS A 155 14.28 11.90 4.15
N LEU A 156 13.36 11.30 4.90
CA LEU A 156 12.13 10.74 4.34
C LEU A 156 11.31 11.81 3.59
N LYS A 157 11.09 12.98 4.19
CA LYS A 157 10.35 14.06 3.53
C LYS A 157 11.07 14.55 2.26
N SER A 158 12.39 14.74 2.34
CA SER A 158 13.21 15.14 1.20
C SER A 158 13.14 14.13 0.05
N ASN A 159 13.14 12.83 0.36
CA ASN A 159 12.99 11.78 -0.65
C ASN A 159 11.64 11.86 -1.36
N ILE A 160 10.55 12.01 -0.61
CA ILE A 160 9.20 12.11 -1.19
C ILE A 160 9.12 13.33 -2.11
N LEU A 161 9.62 14.49 -1.67
CA LEU A 161 9.63 15.71 -2.48
C LEU A 161 10.41 15.52 -3.77
N LYS A 162 11.67 15.05 -3.68
CA LYS A 162 12.53 14.82 -4.86
C LYS A 162 11.93 13.83 -5.85
N TRP A 163 11.30 12.76 -5.35
CA TRP A 163 10.63 11.80 -6.21
C TRP A 163 9.47 12.45 -6.95
N CYS A 164 8.62 13.19 -6.24
CA CYS A 164 7.44 13.85 -6.81
C CYS A 164 7.80 15.01 -7.75
N GLU A 165 8.96 15.65 -7.58
CA GLU A 165 9.45 16.65 -8.54
C GLU A 165 9.73 16.03 -9.91
N ASN A 166 10.24 14.80 -9.93
CA ASN A 166 10.55 14.06 -11.17
C ASN A 166 9.35 13.25 -11.68
N HIS A 167 8.47 12.83 -10.78
CA HIS A 167 7.31 11.98 -11.04
C HIS A 167 6.09 12.54 -10.30
N PRO A 168 5.56 13.70 -10.73
CA PRO A 168 4.47 14.35 -10.03
C PRO A 168 3.24 13.45 -10.00
N PRO A 169 2.57 13.31 -8.85
CA PRO A 169 1.32 12.57 -8.81
C PRO A 169 0.31 13.24 -9.73
N ILE A 170 -0.53 12.44 -10.39
CA ILE A 170 -1.58 12.95 -11.29
C ILE A 170 -2.54 13.80 -10.46
N ALA A 171 -2.52 15.11 -10.66
CA ALA A 171 -3.38 16.06 -9.97
C ALA A 171 -4.08 16.96 -10.98
N PRO A 172 -5.21 17.60 -10.59
CA PRO A 172 -5.84 18.63 -11.41
C PRO A 172 -4.82 19.70 -11.82
N ILE A 173 -4.95 20.23 -13.04
CA ILE A 173 -4.02 21.21 -13.60
C ILE A 173 -3.82 22.39 -12.63
N GLY A 174 -2.56 22.70 -12.31
CA GLY A 174 -2.20 23.83 -11.44
C GLY A 174 -2.21 23.55 -9.93
N TYR A 175 -2.54 22.33 -9.50
CA TYR A 175 -2.61 21.99 -8.06
C TYR A 175 -1.29 22.24 -7.31
N PHE A 176 -0.15 21.94 -7.93
CA PHE A 176 1.18 22.11 -7.31
C PHE A 176 1.93 23.38 -7.74
N ASN A 177 1.40 24.15 -8.70
CA ASN A 177 2.13 25.23 -9.40
C ASN A 177 1.66 26.65 -9.01
N LYS A 178 1.21 26.86 -7.78
CA LYS A 178 0.87 28.19 -7.25
C LYS A 178 1.38 28.35 -5.84
#